data_AF-A0A535NHA2-F1
#
_entry.id   AF-A0A535NHA2-F1
#
_cell.length_a   1.000
_cell.length_b   1.000
_cell.length_c   1.000
_cell.angle_alpha   90.00
_cell.angle_beta   90.00
_cell.angle_gamma   90.00
#
_symmetry.space_group_name_H-M   'P 1'
#
loop_
_entity.id
_entity.type
_entity.pdbx_description
1 polymer ?
#
loop_
_entity_poly.entity_id
_entity_poly.type
_entity_poly.pdbx_seq_one_letter_code
_entity_poly.pdbx_strand_id
1 'polypeptide(L)' 'MDLTIHATFLPQDDPDASLAFYRDTLGFEVRNDVGYGGKRWITVGPAGQPGTSIVLHPAAVGPGPVTDDERRTIVEMMA' A
#
# COMPACT_ATOMS: atom_id res chain seq x y z
N MET A 1 -17.18 -21.70 -10.04
CA MET A 1 -17.14 -20.24 -9.81
C MET A 1 -15.87 -20.01 -9.06
N ASP A 2 -14.92 -19.33 -9.70
CA ASP A 2 -13.58 -19.15 -9.14
C ASP A 2 -13.51 -17.79 -8.47
N LEU A 3 -13.17 -17.78 -7.18
CA LEU A 3 -13.00 -16.57 -6.38
C LEU A 3 -11.52 -16.22 -6.34
N THR A 4 -11.19 -14.96 -6.62
CA THR A 4 -9.81 -14.46 -6.57
C THR A 4 -9.72 -13.21 -5.70
N ILE A 5 -8.58 -13.03 -5.04
CA ILE A 5 -8.29 -11.80 -4.30
C ILE A 5 -7.79 -10.76 -5.31
N HIS A 6 -8.63 -9.76 -5.59
CA HIS A 6 -8.29 -8.72 -6.55
C HIS A 6 -7.25 -7.72 -6.02
N ALA A 7 -7.37 -7.34 -4.75
CA ALA A 7 -6.48 -6.40 -4.10
C ALA A 7 -6.33 -6.74 -2.62
N THR A 8 -5.12 -6.54 -2.10
CA THR A 8 -4.84 -6.46 -0.66
C THR A 8 -4.26 -5.08 -0.34
N PHE A 9 -4.52 -4.58 0.86
CA PHE A 9 -4.11 -3.24 1.29
C PHE A 9 -3.04 -3.41 2.37
N LEU A 10 -1.85 -2.88 2.11
CA LEU A 10 -0.74 -2.92 3.04
C LEU A 10 -0.36 -1.49 3.45
N PRO A 11 -0.28 -1.18 4.75
CA PRO A 11 0.18 0.11 5.20
C PRO A 11 1.67 0.27 4.90
N GLN A 12 2.07 1.48 4.53
CA GLN A 12 3.46 1.91 4.41
C GLN A 12 3.68 3.21 5.18
N ASP A 13 4.91 3.39 5.65
CA ASP A 13 5.43 4.59 6.29
C ASP A 13 6.32 5.43 5.34
N ASP A 14 7.03 4.78 4.41
CA ASP A 14 7.76 5.40 3.31
C ASP A 14 7.30 4.85 1.93
N PRO A 15 6.64 5.68 1.09
CA PRO A 15 6.13 5.23 -0.19
C PRO A 15 7.24 4.98 -1.21
N ASP A 16 8.35 5.70 -1.13
CA ASP A 16 9.47 5.54 -2.07
C ASP A 16 10.28 4.29 -1.73
N ALA A 17 10.52 4.02 -0.45
CA ALA A 17 11.14 2.77 0.00
C ALA A 17 10.28 1.56 -0.36
N SER A 18 8.96 1.65 -0.16
CA SER A 18 8.02 0.60 -0.54
C SER A 18 8.03 0.37 -2.05
N LEU A 19 8.02 1.44 -2.85
CA LEU A 19 8.08 1.35 -4.29
C LEU A 19 9.38 0.69 -4.77
N ALA A 20 10.53 1.07 -4.19
CA ALA A 20 11.81 0.45 -4.50
C ALA A 20 11.80 -1.06 -4.19
N PHE A 21 11.24 -1.46 -3.05
CA PHE A 21 11.13 -2.87 -2.70
C PHE A 21 10.25 -3.66 -3.67
N TYR A 22 9.01 -3.23 -3.91
CA TYR A 22 8.09 -4.01 -4.75
C TYR A 22 8.44 -3.94 -6.24
N ARG A 23 8.79 -2.76 -6.77
CA ARG A 23 9.12 -2.60 -8.19
C ARG A 23 10.52 -3.10 -8.50
N ASP A 24 11.53 -2.61 -7.77
CA ASP A 24 12.93 -2.81 -8.18
C ASP A 24 13.49 -4.13 -7.66
N THR A 25 13.13 -4.54 -6.43
CA THR A 25 13.63 -5.80 -5.85
C THR A 25 12.76 -7.00 -6.26
N LEU A 26 11.44 -6.89 -6.18
CA LEU A 26 10.52 -8.00 -6.50
C LEU A 26 10.07 -8.04 -7.97
N GLY A 27 10.36 -6.99 -8.76
CA GLY A 27 9.99 -6.94 -10.17
C GLY A 27 8.48 -6.76 -10.41
N PHE A 28 7.75 -6.17 -9.47
CA PHE A 28 6.33 -5.89 -9.66
C PHE A 28 6.13 -4.68 -10.58
N GLU A 29 5.02 -4.68 -11.30
CA GLU A 29 4.60 -3.56 -12.14
C GLU A 29 3.81 -2.56 -11.32
N VAL A 30 4.12 -1.26 -11.51
CA VAL A 30 3.29 -0.17 -10.97
C VAL A 30 2.08 0.00 -11.87
N ARG A 31 0.89 -0.14 -11.30
CA ARG A 31 -0.39 -0.07 -12.02
C ARG A 31 -1.16 1.22 -11.74
N ASN A 32 -0.93 1.82 -10.58
CA ASN A 32 -1.49 3.12 -10.23
C ASN A 32 -0.58 3.80 -9.20
N ASP A 33 -0.51 5.12 -9.25
CA ASP A 33 0.27 5.92 -8.30
C ASP A 33 -0.37 7.30 -8.17
N VAL A 34 -1.03 7.55 -7.04
CA VAL A 34 -1.82 8.76 -6.80
C VAL A 34 -1.47 9.39 -5.46
N GLY A 35 -1.28 10.70 -5.47
CA GLY A 35 -1.00 11.50 -4.29
C GLY A 35 -2.11 12.51 -3.99
N TYR A 36 -2.48 12.65 -2.73
CA TYR A 36 -3.41 13.69 -2.26
C TYR A 36 -3.11 14.11 -0.82
N GLY A 37 -3.03 15.42 -0.56
CA GLY A 37 -2.85 15.95 0.79
C GLY A 37 -1.61 15.43 1.53
N GLY A 38 -0.49 15.26 0.81
CA GLY A 38 0.76 14.72 1.36
C GLY A 38 0.76 13.20 1.58
N LYS A 39 -0.30 12.50 1.19
CA LYS A 39 -0.43 11.04 1.26
C LYS A 39 -0.33 10.44 -0.13
N ARG A 40 0.20 9.22 -0.26
CA ARG A 40 0.41 8.53 -1.54
C ARG A 40 -0.08 7.09 -1.48
N TRP A 41 -0.82 6.69 -2.52
CA TRP A 41 -1.32 5.33 -2.73
C TRP A 41 -0.71 4.78 -4.01
N ILE A 42 -0.06 3.62 -3.89
CA ILE A 42 0.62 2.98 -5.01
C ILE A 42 0.03 1.58 -5.16
N THR A 43 -0.52 1.28 -6.33
CA THR A 43 -0.96 -0.07 -6.68
C THR A 43 0.15 -0.75 -7.45
N VAL A 44 0.61 -1.89 -6.95
CA VAL A 44 1.60 -2.76 -7.60
C VAL A 44 1.03 -4.16 -7.80
N GLY A 45 1.58 -4.92 -8.73
CA GLY A 45 1.27 -6.35 -8.83
C GLY A 45 2.31 -7.14 -9.61
N PRO A 46 2.35 -8.47 -9.47
CA PRO A 46 3.33 -9.30 -10.17
C PRO A 46 3.20 -9.13 -11.69
N ALA A 47 4.33 -9.10 -12.38
CA ALA A 47 4.37 -9.06 -13.84
C ALA A 47 3.61 -10.26 -14.43
N GLY A 48 2.78 -10.02 -15.45
CA GLY A 48 1.98 -11.07 -16.09
C GLY A 48 0.78 -11.61 -15.27
N GLN A 49 0.50 -11.06 -14.08
CA GLN A 49 -0.66 -11.45 -13.26
C GLN A 49 -1.61 -10.27 -13.01
N PRO A 50 -2.43 -9.86 -14.02
CA PRO A 50 -3.27 -8.67 -13.91
C PRO A 50 -4.43 -8.80 -12.92
N GLY A 51 -4.79 -10.03 -12.52
CA GLY A 51 -5.97 -10.30 -11.68
C GLY A 51 -5.81 -9.95 -10.19
N THR A 52 -4.57 -9.83 -9.69
CA THR A 52 -4.29 -9.56 -8.27
C THR A 52 -3.31 -8.40 -8.09
N SER A 53 -3.43 -7.65 -7.00
CA SER A 53 -2.64 -6.45 -6.73
C SER A 53 -2.45 -6.19 -5.23
N ILE A 54 -1.46 -5.36 -4.92
CA ILE A 54 -1.19 -4.82 -3.60
C ILE A 54 -1.35 -3.30 -3.69
N VAL A 55 -2.15 -2.71 -2.80
CA VAL A 55 -2.27 -1.27 -2.62
C VAL A 55 -1.45 -0.87 -1.40
N LEU A 56 -0.34 -0.17 -1.65
CA LEU A 56 0.51 0.42 -0.64
C LEU A 56 -0.10 1.76 -0.25
N HIS A 57 -0.64 1.85 0.96
CA HIS A 57 -1.36 3.03 1.43
C HIS A 57 -0.69 3.64 2.66
N PRO A 58 -0.87 4.95 2.92
CA PRO A 58 -0.28 5.56 4.10
C PRO A 58 -0.79 4.88 5.38
N ALA A 59 0.12 4.68 6.33
CA ALA A 59 -0.20 4.19 7.66
C ALA A 59 -1.24 5.09 8.36
N ALA A 60 -2.06 4.49 9.22
CA ALA A 60 -3.07 5.20 10.00
C ALA A 60 -4.03 6.06 9.15
N VAL A 61 -4.38 5.57 7.96
CA VAL A 61 -5.49 6.04 7.13
C VAL A 61 -6.50 4.93 7.03
N GLY A 62 -7.71 5.17 7.53
CA GLY A 62 -8.81 4.20 7.53
C GLY A 62 -10.15 4.87 7.24
N PRO A 63 -11.23 4.08 7.10
CA PRO A 63 -12.57 4.57 6.79
C PRO A 63 -13.20 5.41 7.91
N GLY A 64 -12.66 5.36 9.13
CA GLY A 64 -13.08 6.14 10.27
C GLY A 64 -12.04 7.19 10.70
N PRO A 65 -12.44 8.13 11.59
CA PRO A 65 -11.49 9.02 12.22
C PRO A 65 -10.48 8.20 13.02
N VAL A 66 -9.20 8.44 12.76
CA VAL A 66 -8.08 7.89 13.56
C VAL A 66 -7.54 9.04 14.39
N THR A 67 -7.59 8.90 15.70
CA THR A 67 -7.03 9.87 16.64
C THR A 67 -5.51 9.91 16.52
N ASP A 68 -4.87 10.97 17.02
CA ASP A 68 -3.42 11.08 16.98
C ASP A 68 -2.73 10.03 17.85
N ASP A 69 -3.36 9.61 18.96
CA ASP A 69 -2.85 8.54 19.82
C ASP A 69 -2.93 7.17 19.13
N GLU A 70 -4.03 6.87 18.44
CA GLU A 70 -4.15 5.66 17.63
C GLU A 70 -3.15 5.67 16.46
N ARG A 71 -2.97 6.83 15.81
CA ARG A 71 -1.97 7.01 14.75
C ARG A 71 -0.56 6.71 15.27
N ARG A 72 -0.18 7.28 16.42
CA ARG A 72 1.12 7.01 17.05
C ARG A 72 1.30 5.52 17.32
N THR A 73 0.29 4.88 17.89
CA THR A 73 0.32 3.45 18.23
C THR A 73 0.52 2.58 16.98
N ILE A 74 -0.17 2.89 15.88
CA ILE A 74 -0.03 2.16 14.60
C ILE A 74 1.40 2.28 14.07
N VAL A 75 1.98 3.49 14.09
CA VAL A 75 3.34 3.72 13.61
C VAL A 75 4.37 2.99 14.46
N GLU A 76 4.21 2.99 15.79
CA GLU A 76 5.10 2.27 16.71
C GLU A 76 5.07 0.75 16.48
N MET A 77 3.94 0.17 16.08
CA MET A 77 3.81 -1.26 15.79
C MET A 77 4.41 -1.68 14.44
N MET A 78 4.67 -0.73 13.53
CA MET A 78 5.29 -1.01 12.23
C MET A 78 6.83 -1.05 12.29
N ALA A 79 7.42 -0.56 13.40
CA ALA A 79 8.86 -0.49 13.62
C ALA A 79 9.49 -1.80 14.16
#